data_AF-A0A8T0I955-F1
#
_entry.id   AF-A0A8T0I955-F1
#
_cell.length_a   1.000
_cell.length_b   1.000
_cell.length_c   1.000
_cell.angle_alpha   90.00
_cell.angle_beta   90.00
_cell.angle_gamma   90.00
#
_symmetry.space_group_name_H-M   'P 1'
#
loop_
_entity.id
_entity.type
_entity.pdbx_description
1 polymer ?
#
loop_
_entity_poly.entity_id
_entity_poly.type
_entity_poly.pdbx_seq_one_letter_code
_entity_poly.pdbx_strand_id
1 'polypeptide(L)'
;MLVCYLCSREFGSKSLPIHIPQCQKKWLQEEEQKPKKDRRPLPLPPAAEQPITTGGGAPSAQAIDDFNDEARAAFEASLEQCPNCQRRFVPKALTHHSKACTSKNPAKPAGTGLTPMSLTNRLVPGAIAGSQHGKASE
;
A
#
# COMPACT_ATOMS: atom_id res chain seq x y z
N MET A 1 2.76 5.75 -15.47
CA MET A 1 3.55 5.95 -14.23
C MET A 1 4.06 4.58 -13.80
N LEU A 2 5.07 4.53 -12.93
CA LEU A 2 5.64 3.28 -12.42
C LEU A 2 5.42 3.17 -10.91
N VAL A 3 5.13 1.99 -10.39
CA VAL A 3 4.80 1.76 -8.98
C VAL A 3 6.01 1.25 -8.20
N CYS A 4 6.28 1.83 -7.04
CA CYS A 4 7.30 1.32 -6.13
C CYS A 4 6.81 0.05 -5.42
N TYR A 5 7.55 -1.05 -5.53
CA TYR A 5 7.20 -2.35 -4.94
C TYR A 5 7.24 -2.38 -3.40
N LEU A 6 7.84 -1.38 -2.75
CA LEU A 6 7.93 -1.29 -1.28
C LEU A 6 6.82 -0.46 -0.66
N CYS A 7 6.32 0.56 -1.35
CA CYS A 7 5.36 1.50 -0.79
C CYS A 7 4.10 1.70 -1.65
N SER A 8 4.01 1.03 -2.80
CA SER A 8 2.92 1.11 -3.77
C SER A 8 2.57 2.53 -4.24
N ARG A 9 3.53 3.46 -4.15
CA ARG A 9 3.38 4.83 -4.66
C ARG A 9 3.83 4.93 -6.11
N GLU A 10 3.19 5.81 -6.85
CA GLU A 10 3.48 6.07 -8.26
C GLU A 10 4.61 7.09 -8.42
N PHE A 11 5.52 6.82 -9.35
CA PHE A 11 6.66 7.65 -9.70
C PHE A 11 6.82 7.72 -11.22
N GLY A 12 7.57 8.72 -11.69
CA GLY A 12 8.02 8.77 -13.08
C GLY A 12 9.25 7.88 -13.28
N SER A 13 9.53 7.52 -14.54
CA SER A 13 10.69 6.69 -14.90
C SER A 13 12.03 7.21 -14.38
N LYS A 14 12.20 8.54 -14.32
CA LYS A 14 13.44 9.16 -13.80
C LYS A 14 13.47 9.25 -12.27
N SER A 15 12.31 9.36 -11.60
CA SER A 15 12.25 9.56 -10.15
C SER A 15 12.21 8.24 -9.38
N LEU A 16 11.67 7.17 -9.98
CA LEU A 16 11.64 5.85 -9.36
C LEU A 16 13.04 5.29 -8.98
N PRO A 17 14.08 5.31 -9.86
CA PRO A 17 15.40 4.78 -9.49
C PRO A 17 16.07 5.56 -8.37
N ILE A 18 15.72 6.85 -8.19
CA ILE A 18 16.21 7.68 -7.08
C ILE A 18 15.41 7.37 -5.79
N HIS A 19 14.13 7.01 -5.94
CA HIS A 19 13.24 6.70 -4.83
C HIS A 19 13.51 5.32 -4.22
N ILE A 20 13.69 4.27 -5.02
CA ILE A 20 13.88 2.88 -4.57
C ILE A 20 14.93 2.76 -3.44
N PRO A 21 16.19 3.25 -3.58
CA PRO A 21 17.19 3.08 -2.54
C PRO A 21 16.83 3.81 -1.23
N GLN A 22 16.17 4.97 -1.33
CA GLN A 22 15.68 5.69 -0.16
C GLN A 22 14.54 4.94 0.53
N CYS A 23 13.68 4.28 -0.25
CA CYS A 23 12.58 3.46 0.24
C CYS A 23 13.10 2.18 0.92
N GLN A 24 14.08 1.51 0.31
CA GLN A 24 14.76 0.34 0.90
C GLN A 24 15.41 0.67 2.24
N LYS A 25 16.11 1.81 2.32
CA LYS A 25 16.72 2.27 3.58
C LYS A 25 15.67 2.46 4.68
N LYS A 26 14.53 3.08 4.37
CA LYS A 26 13.44 3.27 5.34
C LYS A 26 12.86 1.94 5.78
N TRP A 27 12.63 1.02 4.84
CA TRP A 27 12.13 -0.32 5.15
C TRP A 27 13.09 -1.07 6.10
N LEU A 28 14.39 -1.04 5.83
CA LEU A 28 15.40 -1.69 6.69
C LEU A 28 15.41 -1.08 8.10
N GLN A 29 15.28 0.23 8.21
CA GLN A 29 15.19 0.92 9.51
C GLN A 29 13.93 0.55 10.29
N GLU A 30 12.81 0.35 9.61
CA GLU A 30 11.56 -0.09 10.24
C GLU A 30 11.67 -1.54 10.72
N GLU A 31 12.31 -2.42 9.94
CA GLU A 31 12.53 -3.81 10.32
C GLU A 31 13.60 -3.95 11.41
N GLU A 32 14.64 -3.10 11.45
CA GLU A 32 15.62 -3.10 12.55
C GLU A 32 14.98 -2.77 13.91
N GLN A 33 13.98 -1.88 13.91
CA GLN A 33 13.20 -1.55 15.10
C GLN A 33 12.29 -2.69 15.57
N LYS A 34 12.05 -3.71 14.73
CA LYS A 34 11.30 -4.91 15.13
C LYS A 34 12.18 -5.86 15.94
N PRO A 35 11.60 -6.62 16.88
CA PRO A 35 12.30 -7.72 17.56
C PRO A 35 12.91 -8.68 16.54
N LYS A 36 14.11 -9.22 16.81
CA LYS A 36 14.87 -10.08 15.87
C LYS A 36 14.04 -11.22 15.25
N LYS A 37 13.08 -11.75 16.00
CA LYS A 37 12.15 -12.82 15.60
C LYS A 37 11.08 -12.40 14.58
N ASP A 38 10.78 -11.11 14.50
CA ASP A 38 9.73 -10.53 13.65
C ASP A 38 10.34 -9.74 12.48
N ARG A 39 11.67 -9.74 12.33
CA ARG A 39 12.37 -9.09 11.22
C ARG A 39 12.19 -9.90 9.95
N ARG A 40 11.78 -9.25 8.89
CA ARG A 40 11.63 -9.83 7.55
C ARG A 40 12.87 -9.54 6.71
N PRO A 41 13.13 -10.37 5.69
CA PRO A 41 14.06 -10.05 4.61
C PRO A 41 13.42 -9.07 3.62
N LEU A 42 14.25 -8.28 2.94
CA LEU A 42 13.78 -7.33 1.94
C LEU A 42 13.07 -8.12 0.83
N PRO A 43 11.86 -7.72 0.39
CA PRO A 43 11.23 -8.36 -0.75
C PRO A 43 12.16 -8.25 -1.96
N LEU A 44 12.27 -9.34 -2.73
CA LEU A 44 13.08 -9.31 -3.95
C LEU A 44 12.57 -8.19 -4.85
N PRO A 45 13.47 -7.36 -5.42
CA PRO A 45 13.05 -6.41 -6.42
C PRO A 45 12.42 -7.18 -7.61
N PRO A 46 11.36 -6.63 -8.25
CA PRO A 46 10.84 -7.22 -9.47
C PRO A 46 11.98 -7.30 -10.49
N ALA A 47 12.04 -8.39 -11.25
CA ALA A 47 13.10 -8.63 -12.24
C ALA A 47 13.19 -7.48 -13.27
N ALA A 48 12.10 -6.72 -13.41
CA ALA A 48 11.96 -5.54 -14.24
C ALA A 48 12.59 -4.24 -13.68
N GLU A 49 13.54 -4.27 -12.73
CA GLU A 49 14.38 -3.09 -12.44
C GLU A 49 15.26 -2.67 -13.64
N GLN A 50 15.51 -3.57 -14.60
CA GLN A 50 16.42 -3.36 -15.73
C GLN A 50 15.80 -2.66 -16.96
N PRO A 51 14.57 -2.95 -17.42
CA PRO A 51 14.05 -2.39 -18.68
C PRO A 51 13.71 -0.90 -18.64
N ILE A 52 13.51 -0.31 -17.45
CA ILE A 52 13.07 1.09 -17.30
C ILE A 52 14.21 2.06 -16.91
N THR A 53 15.33 1.53 -16.41
CA THR A 53 16.43 2.33 -15.84
C THR A 53 17.61 2.50 -16.79
N THR A 54 17.83 1.57 -17.71
CA THR A 54 19.10 1.48 -18.45
C THR A 54 18.87 1.24 -19.94
N GLY A 55 18.66 2.30 -20.72
CA GLY A 55 18.88 2.26 -22.18
C GLY A 55 17.83 2.95 -23.04
N GLY A 56 18.10 4.19 -23.43
CA GLY A 56 17.89 4.72 -24.80
C GLY A 56 16.49 4.78 -25.43
N GLY A 57 15.43 4.21 -24.85
CA GLY A 57 14.10 4.16 -25.44
C GLY A 57 12.98 4.29 -24.42
N ALA A 58 11.84 4.83 -24.84
CA ALA A 58 10.63 4.81 -24.00
C ALA A 58 10.17 3.35 -23.86
N PRO A 59 9.95 2.84 -22.64
CA PRO A 59 9.40 1.50 -22.44
C PRO A 59 8.01 1.41 -23.08
N SER A 60 7.67 0.26 -23.64
CA SER A 60 6.33 0.00 -24.17
C SER A 60 5.29 0.07 -23.04
N ALA A 61 4.04 0.37 -23.38
CA ALA A 61 2.94 0.38 -22.41
C ALA A 61 2.85 -0.97 -21.67
N GLN A 62 2.98 -2.08 -22.41
CA GLN A 62 2.98 -3.43 -21.83
C GLN A 62 4.08 -3.63 -20.79
N ALA A 63 5.32 -3.21 -21.07
CA ALA A 63 6.42 -3.34 -20.12
C ALA A 63 6.21 -2.51 -18.84
N ILE A 64 5.52 -1.37 -18.94
CA ILE A 64 5.14 -0.56 -17.78
C ILE A 64 4.07 -1.28 -16.96
N ASP A 65 3.07 -1.86 -17.62
CA ASP A 65 1.98 -2.58 -16.95
C ASP A 65 2.50 -3.84 -16.24
N ASP A 66 3.33 -4.63 -16.91
CA ASP A 66 3.96 -5.83 -16.33
C ASP A 66 4.81 -5.46 -15.08
N PHE A 67 5.61 -4.40 -15.18
CA PHE A 67 6.37 -3.88 -14.03
C PHE A 67 5.47 -3.48 -12.87
N ASN A 68 4.37 -2.77 -13.17
CA ASN A 68 3.45 -2.28 -12.15
C ASN A 68 2.68 -3.41 -11.46
N ASP A 69 2.32 -4.46 -12.20
CA ASP A 69 1.65 -5.64 -11.66
C ASP A 69 2.59 -6.40 -10.71
N GLU A 70 3.82 -6.69 -11.15
CA GLU A 70 4.83 -7.34 -10.31
C GLU A 70 5.14 -6.53 -9.05
N ALA A 71 5.32 -5.21 -9.20
CA ALA A 71 5.57 -4.32 -8.07
C ALA A 71 4.41 -4.31 -7.07
N ARG A 72 3.16 -4.35 -7.56
CA ARG A 72 1.96 -4.41 -6.72
C ARG A 72 1.87 -5.76 -6.01
N ALA A 73 2.11 -6.86 -6.72
CA ALA A 73 2.12 -8.21 -6.13
C ALA A 73 3.17 -8.33 -5.02
N ALA A 74 4.38 -7.81 -5.24
CA ALA A 74 5.43 -7.76 -4.22
C ALA A 74 5.02 -6.92 -3.00
N PHE A 75 4.38 -5.76 -3.21
CA PHE A 75 3.86 -4.96 -2.12
C PHE A 75 2.75 -5.69 -1.34
N GLU A 76 1.80 -6.32 -2.03
CA GLU A 76 0.71 -7.06 -1.41
C GLU A 76 1.19 -8.23 -0.57
N ALA A 77 2.24 -8.93 -1.01
CA ALA A 77 2.90 -9.98 -0.25
C ALA A 77 3.57 -9.47 1.05
N SER A 78 3.95 -8.18 1.09
CA SER A 78 4.52 -7.57 2.30
C SER A 78 3.48 -7.14 3.35
N LEU A 79 2.19 -7.10 2.98
CA LEU A 79 1.12 -6.67 3.86
C LEU A 79 0.78 -7.74 4.91
N GLU A 80 0.47 -7.28 6.11
CA GLU A 80 0.09 -8.14 7.23
C GLU A 80 -1.44 -8.12 7.40
N GLN A 81 -2.03 -9.29 7.62
CA GLN A 81 -3.46 -9.43 7.83
C GLN A 81 -3.82 -9.22 9.30
N CYS A 82 -4.84 -8.41 9.57
CA CYS A 82 -5.38 -8.25 10.91
C CYS A 82 -6.12 -9.53 11.35
N PRO A 83 -5.81 -10.11 12.52
CA PRO A 83 -6.47 -11.35 12.97
C PRO A 83 -7.96 -11.18 13.29
N ASN A 84 -8.40 -9.95 13.57
CA ASN A 84 -9.78 -9.68 14.00
C ASN A 84 -10.72 -9.38 12.82
N CYS A 85 -10.29 -8.53 11.87
CA CYS A 85 -11.13 -8.10 10.73
C CYS A 85 -10.64 -8.59 9.36
N GLN A 86 -9.52 -9.31 9.31
CA GLN A 86 -8.96 -9.91 8.10
C GLN A 86 -8.53 -8.90 7.01
N ARG A 87 -8.52 -7.60 7.31
CA ARG A 87 -7.97 -6.56 6.42
C ARG A 87 -6.45 -6.61 6.39
N ARG A 88 -5.86 -6.32 5.23
CA ARG A 88 -4.40 -6.25 5.01
C ARG A 88 -3.90 -4.82 5.22
N PHE A 89 -2.79 -4.67 5.91
CA PHE A 89 -2.19 -3.38 6.22
C PHE A 89 -0.67 -3.43 6.11
N VAL A 90 -0.08 -2.26 5.82
CA VAL A 90 1.35 -2.07 6.10
C VAL A 90 1.59 -2.12 7.62
N PRO A 91 2.77 -2.56 8.08
CA PRO A 91 3.01 -2.90 9.48
C PRO A 91 2.70 -1.75 10.43
N LYS A 92 3.13 -0.54 10.07
CA LYS A 92 2.85 0.68 10.83
C LYS A 92 1.36 0.96 10.95
N ALA A 93 0.59 0.81 9.87
CA ALA A 93 -0.85 1.01 9.89
C ALA A 93 -1.55 -0.08 10.69
N LEU A 94 -1.05 -1.33 10.65
CA LEU A 94 -1.58 -2.43 11.47
C LEU A 94 -1.46 -2.12 12.97
N THR A 95 -0.33 -1.56 13.42
CA THR A 95 -0.12 -1.17 14.82
C THR A 95 -1.12 -0.10 15.29
N HIS A 96 -1.49 0.85 14.42
CA HIS A 96 -2.53 1.82 14.76
C HIS A 96 -3.93 1.20 14.70
N HIS A 97 -4.20 0.36 13.70
CA HIS A 97 -5.48 -0.31 13.52
C HIS A 97 -5.81 -1.28 14.65
N SER A 98 -4.82 -2.06 15.11
CA SER A 98 -4.99 -3.08 16.16
C SER A 98 -5.39 -2.49 17.52
N LYS A 99 -5.17 -1.19 17.75
CA LYS A 99 -5.64 -0.48 18.95
C LYS A 99 -7.17 -0.34 18.99
N ALA A 100 -7.80 -0.19 17.83
CA ALA A 100 -9.25 -0.03 17.72
C ALA A 100 -9.95 -1.34 17.32
N CYS A 101 -9.33 -2.11 16.43
CA CYS A 101 -9.89 -3.36 15.92
C CYS A 101 -9.50 -4.53 16.81
N THR A 102 -10.40 -4.87 17.74
CA THR A 102 -10.23 -5.95 18.73
C THR A 102 -11.19 -7.11 18.45
N SER A 103 -10.99 -8.26 19.11
CA SER A 103 -11.90 -9.42 18.96
C SER A 103 -13.35 -9.09 19.33
N LYS A 104 -13.56 -8.18 20.29
CA LYS A 104 -14.90 -7.72 20.71
C LYS A 104 -15.51 -6.70 19.74
N ASN A 105 -14.68 -5.92 19.07
CA ASN A 105 -15.10 -4.87 18.14
C ASN A 105 -14.27 -4.98 16.85
N PRO A 106 -14.50 -6.00 16.01
CA PRO A 106 -13.81 -6.12 14.75
C PRO A 106 -14.32 -5.04 13.78
N ALA A 107 -13.39 -4.39 13.08
CA ALA A 107 -13.76 -3.49 12.00
C ALA A 107 -14.48 -4.25 10.88
N LYS A 108 -15.40 -3.58 10.19
CA LYS A 108 -16.06 -4.16 9.01
C LYS A 108 -15.02 -4.50 7.92
N PRO A 109 -15.25 -5.56 7.13
CA PRO A 109 -14.38 -5.89 6.02
C PRO A 109 -14.32 -4.75 5.00
N ALA A 110 -13.23 -4.71 4.24
CA ALA A 110 -13.06 -3.71 3.18
C ALA A 110 -14.19 -3.87 2.13
N GLY A 111 -14.71 -2.75 1.63
CA GLY A 111 -15.76 -2.74 0.59
C GLY A 111 -17.21 -2.83 1.11
N THR A 112 -17.45 -3.14 2.37
CA THR A 112 -18.82 -3.26 2.94
C THR A 112 -19.51 -1.91 3.20
N GLY A 113 -18.78 -0.79 3.08
CA GLY A 113 -19.34 0.56 3.21
C GLY A 113 -19.87 1.17 1.91
N LEU A 114 -19.66 0.51 0.77
CA LEU A 114 -20.07 1.00 -0.53
C LEU A 114 -21.50 0.54 -0.83
N THR A 115 -22.46 1.44 -0.62
CA THR A 115 -23.82 1.23 -1.13
C THR A 115 -23.83 1.45 -2.64
N PRO A 116 -24.83 0.94 -3.38
CA PRO A 116 -25.00 1.26 -4.80
C PRO A 116 -24.98 2.77 -5.06
N MET A 117 -25.52 3.58 -4.15
CA MET A 117 -25.47 5.05 -4.21
C MET A 117 -24.04 5.60 -4.08
N SER A 118 -23.20 5.00 -3.24
CA SER A 118 -21.77 5.35 -3.08
C SER A 118 -20.92 5.01 -4.31
N LEU A 119 -21.38 4.09 -5.16
CA LEU A 119 -20.71 3.69 -6.41
C LEU A 119 -21.19 4.49 -7.63
N THR A 120 -22.21 5.33 -7.48
CA THR A 120 -22.63 6.21 -8.57
C THR A 120 -21.71 7.43 -8.67
N ASN A 121 -21.27 7.76 -9.89
CA ASN A 121 -20.53 8.99 -10.16
C ASN A 121 -21.43 10.25 -10.13
N ARG A 122 -22.68 10.12 -9.67
CA ARG A 122 -23.64 11.23 -9.53
C ARG A 122 -23.37 11.95 -8.21
N LEU A 123 -22.69 13.07 -8.29
CA LEU A 123 -22.58 14.00 -7.18
C LEU A 123 -23.96 14.63 -6.93
N VAL A 124 -24.67 14.18 -5.90
CA VAL A 124 -25.90 14.83 -5.45
C VAL A 124 -25.51 16.16 -4.78
N PRO A 125 -26.01 17.32 -5.25
CA PRO A 125 -25.76 18.59 -4.60
C PRO A 125 -26.17 18.53 -3.13
N GLY A 126 -25.21 18.71 -2.21
CA GLY A 126 -25.45 18.72 -0.76
C GLY A 126 -25.12 17.43 0.00
N ALA A 127 -24.79 16.32 -0.67
CA ALA A 127 -24.38 15.08 0.00
C ALA A 127 -22.85 14.99 0.07
N ILE A 128 -22.23 15.54 1.12
CA ILE A 128 -20.85 15.17 1.45
C ILE A 128 -20.86 13.78 2.10
N ALA A 129 -20.35 12.78 1.40
CA ALA A 129 -20.03 11.48 1.99
C ALA A 129 -18.78 11.64 2.90
N GLY A 130 -18.95 12.31 4.03
CA GLY A 130 -17.94 12.48 5.05
C GLY A 130 -17.88 11.23 5.93
N SER A 131 -16.74 10.53 5.89
CA SER A 131 -16.36 9.56 6.93
C SER A 131 -16.33 10.26 8.28
N GLN A 132 -17.41 10.12 9.07
CA GLN A 132 -17.51 10.67 10.41
C GLN A 132 -16.50 9.95 11.31
N HIS A 133 -15.34 10.56 11.52
CA HIS A 133 -14.51 10.25 12.67
C HIS A 133 -15.19 10.89 13.88
N GLY A 134 -15.85 10.07 14.70
CA GLY A 134 -16.50 10.53 15.93
C GLY A 134 -15.49 11.23 16.82
N LYS A 135 -15.77 12.49 17.17
CA LYS A 135 -15.11 13.17 18.28
C LYS A 135 -15.66 12.56 19.57
N ALA A 136 -14.81 11.94 20.37
CA ALA A 136 -15.12 11.66 21.77
C ALA A 136 -15.01 12.97 22.56
N SER A 137 -16.12 13.39 23.17
CA SER A 137 -16.16 14.21 24.40
C SER A 137 -15.57 13.36 25.55
N GLU A 138 -14.96 13.90 26.61
CA GLU A 138 -15.32 15.02 27.50
C GLU A 138 -14.17 16.00 27.76
#